data_AF-A0A672Q870-F1
#
_entry.id   AF-A0A672Q870-F1
#
_cell.length_a   1.000
_cell.length_b   1.000
_cell.length_c   1.000
_cell.angle_alpha   90.00
_cell.angle_beta   90.00
_cell.angle_gamma   90.00
#
_symmetry.space_group_name_H-M   'P 1'
#
loop_
_entity.id
_entity.type
_entity.pdbx_description
1 polymer ?
#
loop_
_entity_poly.entity_id
_entity_poly.type
_entity_poly.pdbx_seq_one_letter_code
_entity_poly.pdbx_strand_id
1 'polypeptide(L)'
;MTFVLFAFTVIKYKHLILYLFIINIQTKQTSLGWFNVFLSLYGFSVGLKPTRGVLQNNLRKGLILIMSVVRSWCSDGPVADRVEVGLNRLDGEDNGIMEVLMCRERARNSLGRAFVGQRAGVIVAAVRVVVFRSLIPGVFCAGADLKERAQMSNPEAELFVQGLRSLMNDIAALPMPTIAAVDGFALGCGLELALVCDIRTAAHSAQMGMIETTRGLLPGAGGSQRLPRTVGFAIAEELIFTGGRVGGERAAELGLVNRSMPQNQTGDAAHKEALSLAREILPQVSLHRRAAFI
;
A
#
# COMPACT_ATOMS: atom_id res chain seq x y z
N MET A 1 4.47 -5.39 36.38
CA MET A 1 4.52 -4.12 35.63
C MET A 1 5.32 -4.36 34.36
N THR A 2 4.67 -4.30 33.20
CA THR A 2 5.32 -4.53 31.89
C THR A 2 5.64 -3.19 31.26
N PHE A 3 6.92 -2.94 30.98
CA PHE A 3 7.40 -1.73 30.31
C PHE A 3 7.93 -2.11 28.92
N VAL A 4 7.62 -1.30 27.90
CA VAL A 4 8.28 -1.39 26.60
C VAL A 4 9.29 -0.25 26.49
N LEU A 5 10.53 -0.59 26.18
CA LEU A 5 11.63 0.35 26.02
C LEU A 5 11.85 0.58 24.52
N PHE A 6 11.69 1.82 24.06
CA PHE A 6 12.11 2.22 22.71
C PHE A 6 13.38 3.08 22.82
N ALA A 7 14.44 2.67 22.14
CA ALA A 7 15.65 3.48 21.98
C ALA A 7 15.76 3.89 20.52
N PHE A 8 15.81 5.21 20.27
CA PHE A 8 16.14 5.76 18.96
C PHE A 8 17.39 6.61 19.06
N THR A 9 18.24 6.49 18.04
CA THR A 9 19.50 7.21 17.92
C THR A 9 19.32 8.35 16.93
N VAL A 10 19.47 9.59 17.38
CA VAL A 10 19.51 10.77 16.50
C VAL A 10 20.93 11.30 16.48
N ILE A 11 21.52 11.39 15.28
CA ILE A 11 22.85 11.99 15.09
C ILE A 11 22.64 13.43 14.65
N LYS A 12 22.92 14.39 15.53
CA LYS A 12 22.94 15.82 15.21
C LYS A 12 24.30 16.39 15.64
N TYR A 13 25.04 16.98 14.70
CA TYR A 13 26.31 17.69 14.91
C TYR A 13 27.27 17.04 15.94
N LYS A 14 27.99 16.00 15.51
CA LYS A 14 29.10 15.33 16.26
C LYS A 14 28.79 14.77 17.66
N HIS A 15 27.56 14.89 18.16
CA HIS A 15 27.14 14.27 19.41
C HIS A 15 26.07 13.19 19.16
N LEU A 16 26.24 12.05 19.84
CA LEU A 16 25.28 10.97 19.88
C LEU A 16 24.28 11.26 21.00
N ILE A 17 23.00 11.44 20.66
CA ILE A 17 21.93 11.60 21.65
C ILE A 17 21.04 10.36 21.56
N LEU A 18 20.93 9.64 22.68
CA LEU A 18 20.08 8.47 22.81
C LEU A 18 18.75 8.89 23.46
N TYR A 19 17.64 8.69 22.78
CA TYR A 19 16.31 8.93 23.36
C TYR A 19 15.72 7.61 23.83
N LEU A 20 15.39 7.52 25.12
CA LEU A 20 14.66 6.40 25.72
C LEU A 20 13.20 6.81 25.94
N PHE A 21 12.27 6.08 25.34
CA PHE A 21 10.85 6.16 25.68
C PHE A 21 10.48 4.98 26.58
N ILE A 22 9.88 5.29 27.73
CA ILE A 22 9.25 4.31 28.62
C ILE A 22 7.74 4.49 28.48
N ILE A 23 7.07 3.48 27.93
CA ILE A 23 5.60 3.46 27.87
C ILE A 23 5.10 2.49 28.95
N ASN A 24 4.32 3.01 29.90
CA ASN A 24 3.57 2.19 30.83
C ASN A 24 2.29 1.70 30.13
N ILE A 25 2.24 0.39 29.85
CA ILE A 25 1.19 -0.22 29.02
C ILE A 25 -0.20 -0.12 29.67
N GLN A 26 -0.29 -0.02 31.00
CA GLN A 26 -1.60 0.02 31.69
C GLN A 26 -2.24 1.41 31.77
N THR A 27 -1.45 2.49 31.77
CA THR A 27 -1.99 3.84 31.98
C THR A 27 -1.99 4.72 30.72
N LYS A 28 -1.41 4.25 29.61
CA LYS A 28 -1.23 5.02 28.35
C LYS A 28 -0.58 6.41 28.57
N GLN A 29 0.20 6.56 29.64
CA GLN A 29 0.83 7.84 29.98
C GLN A 29 2.27 7.84 29.47
N THR A 30 2.63 8.84 28.67
CA THR A 30 3.97 9.03 28.11
C THR A 30 4.74 10.05 28.94
N SER A 31 5.94 9.72 29.41
CA SER A 31 6.86 10.67 30.03
C SER A 31 8.20 10.70 29.29
N LEU A 32 8.64 11.89 28.85
CA LEU A 32 9.99 12.11 28.33
C LEU A 32 10.94 12.37 29.51
N GLY A 33 11.99 11.57 29.65
CA GLY A 33 13.07 11.81 30.60
C GLY A 33 14.39 12.08 29.88
N TRP A 34 15.11 13.14 30.27
CA TRP A 34 16.45 13.44 29.76
C TRP A 34 17.50 12.71 30.61
N PHE A 35 18.37 11.91 29.99
CA PHE A 35 19.53 11.33 30.66
C PHE A 35 20.78 11.56 29.81
N ASN A 36 21.73 12.33 30.34
CA ASN A 36 23.09 12.40 29.80
C ASN A 36 23.89 11.23 30.40
N VAL A 37 24.22 10.23 29.59
CA VAL A 37 25.11 9.14 30.01
C VAL A 37 26.52 9.42 29.49
N PHE A 38 27.41 9.79 30.40
CA PHE A 38 28.86 9.77 30.19
C PHE A 38 29.32 8.30 30.22
N LEU A 39 29.80 7.78 29.09
CA LEU A 39 30.38 6.43 29.05
C LEU A 39 31.82 6.46 29.60
N SER A 40 32.01 5.92 30.80
CA SER A 40 33.29 5.34 31.23
C SER A 40 32.99 3.97 31.82
N LEU A 41 33.77 2.97 31.40
CA LEU A 41 33.82 1.55 31.79
C LEU A 41 33.42 0.59 30.66
N TYR A 42 34.33 0.43 29.70
CA TYR A 42 35.07 -0.81 29.46
C TYR A 42 36.20 -0.42 28.49
N GLY A 43 37.43 -0.39 28.98
CA GLY A 43 38.60 0.04 28.23
C GLY A 43 38.85 -0.86 27.03
N PHE A 44 38.57 -0.36 25.83
CA PHE A 44 39.18 -0.81 24.59
C PHE A 44 39.32 0.40 23.66
N SER A 45 40.53 0.94 23.61
CA SER A 45 40.93 1.94 22.63
C SER A 45 41.33 1.20 21.36
N VAL A 46 40.50 1.26 20.31
CA VAL A 46 40.93 0.96 18.94
C VAL A 46 40.34 2.01 18.01
N GLY A 47 41.19 2.95 17.60
CA GLY A 47 40.85 3.96 16.62
C GLY A 47 40.66 3.34 15.24
N LEU A 48 39.47 3.49 14.67
CA LEU A 48 39.20 3.26 13.25
C LEU A 48 38.26 4.36 12.74
N LYS A 49 38.79 5.22 11.84
CA LYS A 49 37.97 6.14 11.03
C LYS A 49 37.08 5.29 10.11
N PRO A 50 35.74 5.41 10.14
CA PRO A 50 34.90 4.66 9.22
C PRO A 50 34.90 5.32 7.84
N THR A 51 35.30 4.57 6.82
CA THR A 51 35.21 4.93 5.40
C THR A 51 33.77 4.85 4.90
N ARG A 52 33.43 5.67 3.89
CA ARG A 52 32.08 5.90 3.31
C ARG A 52 31.22 4.65 3.05
N GLY A 53 31.82 3.48 2.81
CA GLY A 53 31.10 2.22 2.56
C GLY A 53 30.37 1.64 3.78
N VAL A 54 30.87 1.91 5.00
CA VAL A 54 30.26 1.38 6.25
C VAL A 54 28.95 2.11 6.57
N LEU A 55 28.85 3.40 6.25
CA LEU A 55 27.62 4.19 6.42
C LEU A 55 26.48 3.69 5.52
N GLN A 56 26.75 3.37 4.26
CA GLN A 56 25.73 2.83 3.34
C GLN A 56 25.22 1.46 3.78
N ASN A 57 26.09 0.59 4.28
CA ASN A 57 25.68 -0.72 4.80
C ASN A 57 24.86 -0.62 6.08
N ASN A 58 25.19 0.32 6.97
CA ASN A 58 24.42 0.54 8.20
C ASN A 58 23.07 1.21 7.94
N LEU A 59 22.96 2.10 6.95
CA LEU A 59 21.68 2.65 6.47
C LEU A 59 20.79 1.57 5.84
N ARG A 60 21.36 0.68 5.02
CA ARG A 60 20.63 -0.48 4.45
C ARG A 60 20.16 -1.43 5.55
N LYS A 61 21.00 -1.75 6.52
CA LYS A 61 20.63 -2.59 7.68
C LYS A 61 19.55 -1.92 8.54
N GLY A 62 19.62 -0.60 8.72
CA GLY A 62 18.60 0.19 9.42
C GLY A 62 17.25 0.16 8.69
N LEU A 63 17.26 0.30 7.35
CA LEU A 63 16.04 0.21 6.54
C LEU A 63 15.43 -1.20 6.56
N ILE A 64 16.26 -2.24 6.47
CA ILE A 64 15.83 -3.64 6.61
C ILE A 64 15.23 -3.89 8.00
N LEU A 65 15.83 -3.32 9.05
CA LEU A 65 15.32 -3.43 10.42
C LEU A 65 13.97 -2.73 10.58
N ILE A 66 13.82 -1.52 10.01
CA ILE A 66 12.53 -0.80 10.01
C ILE A 66 11.47 -1.62 9.25
N MET A 67 11.80 -2.15 8.07
CA MET A 67 10.88 -3.02 7.32
C MET A 67 10.55 -4.31 8.08
N SER A 68 11.51 -4.88 8.82
CA SER A 68 11.31 -6.04 9.69
C SER A 68 10.40 -5.73 10.89
N VAL A 69 10.56 -4.54 11.50
CA VAL A 69 9.71 -4.07 12.60
C VAL A 69 8.28 -3.80 12.11
N VAL A 70 8.12 -3.17 10.95
CA VAL A 70 6.81 -2.98 10.30
C VAL A 70 6.18 -4.34 9.96
N ARG A 71 6.99 -5.31 9.50
CA ARG A 71 6.54 -6.69 9.24
C ARG A 71 6.09 -7.40 10.52
N SER A 72 6.82 -7.26 11.62
CA SER A 72 6.47 -7.82 12.93
C SER A 72 5.19 -7.20 13.50
N TRP A 73 4.97 -5.89 13.32
CA TRP A 73 3.71 -5.22 13.65
C TRP A 73 2.50 -5.81 12.90
N CYS A 74 2.70 -6.28 11.67
CA CYS A 74 1.65 -6.98 10.91
C CYS A 74 1.45 -8.45 11.35
N SER A 75 2.39 -9.03 12.11
CA SER A 75 2.53 -10.49 12.28
C SER A 75 2.05 -11.08 13.61
N ASP A 76 1.90 -10.29 14.70
CA ASP A 76 1.81 -10.89 16.05
C ASP A 76 0.59 -10.52 16.94
N GLY A 77 -0.45 -9.82 16.44
CA GLY A 77 -1.68 -9.51 17.22
C GLY A 77 -2.85 -10.52 17.09
N PRO A 78 -3.86 -10.54 17.98
CA PRO A 78 -5.11 -11.27 17.77
C PRO A 78 -5.83 -10.81 16.48
N VAL A 79 -6.59 -11.71 15.83
CA VAL A 79 -7.12 -11.55 14.46
C VAL A 79 -8.04 -10.33 14.27
N ALA A 80 -8.61 -9.78 15.33
CA ALA A 80 -9.55 -8.65 15.28
C ALA A 80 -8.89 -7.27 15.19
N ASP A 81 -7.62 -7.11 15.58
CA ASP A 81 -6.97 -5.79 15.76
C ASP A 81 -5.80 -5.51 14.80
N ARG A 82 -5.62 -6.32 13.74
CA ARG A 82 -4.52 -6.07 12.79
C ARG A 82 -4.93 -5.06 11.73
N VAL A 83 -4.17 -3.97 11.65
CA VAL A 83 -4.25 -2.99 10.57
C VAL A 83 -3.80 -3.70 9.28
N GLU A 84 -4.76 -4.05 8.41
CA GLU A 84 -4.48 -4.68 7.10
C GLU A 84 -4.27 -3.61 6.01
N VAL A 85 -4.72 -2.38 6.29
CA VAL A 85 -4.58 -1.19 5.45
C VAL A 85 -3.99 -0.06 6.29
N GLY A 86 -2.75 0.32 6.01
CA GLY A 86 -2.11 1.50 6.60
C GLY A 86 -2.36 2.75 5.77
N LEU A 87 -2.31 3.91 6.43
CA LEU A 87 -2.27 5.22 5.77
C LEU A 87 -0.94 5.89 6.09
N ASN A 88 -0.25 6.39 5.07
CA ASN A 88 1.02 7.07 5.22
C ASN A 88 0.99 8.41 4.49
N ARG A 89 0.97 9.50 5.25
CA ARG A 89 1.09 10.84 4.69
C ARG A 89 2.56 11.14 4.47
N LEU A 90 2.92 11.51 3.24
CA LEU A 90 4.30 11.84 2.91
C LEU A 90 4.62 13.29 3.25
N ASP A 91 5.89 13.54 3.54
CA ASP A 91 6.45 14.85 3.92
C ASP A 91 7.47 15.33 2.89
N GLY A 92 7.98 16.57 3.05
CA GLY A 92 9.03 17.12 2.19
C GLY A 92 8.54 17.43 0.78
N GLU A 93 9.27 16.95 -0.24
CA GLU A 93 8.88 17.10 -1.65
C GLU A 93 7.57 16.39 -2.01
N ASP A 94 7.19 15.41 -1.19
CA ASP A 94 5.98 14.60 -1.37
C ASP A 94 4.80 15.09 -0.51
N ASN A 95 4.93 16.26 0.13
CA ASN A 95 3.87 16.81 0.97
C ASN A 95 2.57 17.02 0.17
N GLY A 96 1.50 16.39 0.63
CA GLY A 96 0.21 16.36 -0.04
C GLY A 96 -0.11 15.01 -0.69
N ILE A 97 0.85 14.08 -0.74
CA ILE A 97 0.61 12.70 -1.16
C ILE A 97 0.22 11.86 0.07
N MET A 98 -0.86 11.10 -0.06
CA MET A 98 -1.26 10.07 0.89
C MET A 98 -1.10 8.69 0.25
N GLU A 99 -0.42 7.77 0.93
CA GLU A 99 -0.36 6.38 0.50
C GLU A 99 -1.35 5.53 1.28
N VAL A 100 -2.09 4.69 0.55
CA VAL A 100 -2.87 3.60 1.10
C VAL A 100 -2.04 2.32 0.95
N LEU A 101 -1.59 1.78 2.09
CA LEU A 101 -0.63 0.69 2.18
C LEU A 101 -1.33 -0.63 2.49
N MET A 102 -1.42 -1.54 1.53
CA MET A 102 -2.00 -2.86 1.74
C MET A 102 -0.94 -3.86 2.22
N CYS A 103 -1.15 -4.49 3.38
CA CYS A 103 -0.14 -5.32 4.06
C CYS A 103 -0.68 -6.63 4.65
N ARG A 104 -1.64 -7.29 3.99
CA ARG A 104 -2.19 -8.59 4.42
C ARG A 104 -1.42 -9.77 3.81
N GLU A 105 -0.18 -9.98 4.26
CA GLU A 105 0.76 -10.99 3.69
C GLU A 105 0.15 -12.40 3.63
N ARG A 106 -0.45 -12.86 4.73
CA ARG A 106 -1.08 -14.19 4.87
C ARG A 106 -2.14 -14.53 3.81
N ALA A 107 -2.75 -13.50 3.21
CA ALA A 107 -3.85 -13.64 2.27
C ALA A 107 -3.57 -12.90 0.95
N ARG A 108 -2.31 -12.53 0.67
CA ARG A 108 -1.90 -11.84 -0.56
C ARG A 108 -2.77 -10.61 -0.86
N ASN A 109 -3.00 -9.78 0.17
CA ASN A 109 -3.89 -8.61 0.08
C ASN A 109 -5.30 -8.92 -0.43
N SER A 110 -5.84 -10.12 -0.18
CA SER A 110 -7.23 -10.37 -0.52
C SER A 110 -8.17 -9.48 0.32
N LEU A 111 -9.20 -8.96 -0.32
CA LEU A 111 -10.20 -8.08 0.28
C LEU A 111 -11.19 -8.94 1.08
N GLY A 112 -11.04 -8.96 2.40
CA GLY A 112 -11.93 -9.63 3.35
C GLY A 112 -12.84 -8.64 4.09
N ARG A 113 -13.61 -9.13 5.06
CA ARG A 113 -14.51 -8.29 5.87
C ARG A 113 -13.78 -7.18 6.62
N ALA A 114 -12.56 -7.43 7.11
CA ALA A 114 -11.75 -6.43 7.81
C ALA A 114 -11.39 -5.24 6.89
N PHE A 115 -10.97 -5.52 5.66
CA PHE A 115 -10.67 -4.47 4.66
C PHE A 115 -11.90 -3.62 4.34
N VAL A 116 -13.06 -4.26 4.14
CA VAL A 116 -14.34 -3.56 3.91
C VAL A 116 -14.79 -2.79 5.17
N GLY A 117 -14.47 -3.26 6.37
CA GLY A 117 -14.76 -2.56 7.62
C GLY A 117 -13.86 -1.35 7.86
N GLN A 118 -12.62 -1.36 7.38
CA GLN A 118 -11.62 -0.29 7.51
C GLN A 118 -11.80 0.83 6.45
N ARG A 119 -13.04 1.09 6.01
CA ARG A 119 -13.40 2.10 4.98
C ARG A 119 -13.09 3.54 5.38
N ALA A 120 -12.90 3.84 6.66
CA ALA A 120 -12.75 5.19 7.17
C ALA A 120 -11.27 5.63 7.21
N GLY A 121 -10.97 6.77 6.58
CA GLY A 121 -9.72 7.50 6.87
C GLY A 121 -8.99 8.14 5.69
N VAL A 122 -9.38 7.85 4.43
CA VAL A 122 -8.63 8.38 3.27
C VAL A 122 -8.91 9.88 3.03
N ILE A 123 -10.04 10.39 3.51
CA ILE A 123 -10.38 11.82 3.42
C ILE A 123 -9.82 12.53 4.65
N VAL A 124 -8.59 13.02 4.53
CA VAL A 124 -7.97 13.92 5.53
C VAL A 124 -7.62 15.26 4.90
N ALA A 125 -7.66 16.31 5.72
CA ALA A 125 -7.35 17.66 5.26
C ALA A 125 -5.93 17.73 4.65
N ALA A 126 -5.81 18.51 3.57
CA ALA A 126 -4.57 18.77 2.82
C ALA A 126 -3.97 17.59 2.03
N VAL A 127 -4.74 16.53 1.74
CA VAL A 127 -4.35 15.53 0.73
C VAL A 127 -4.70 16.03 -0.68
N ARG A 128 -3.73 15.92 -1.57
CA ARG A 128 -3.78 16.37 -2.97
C ARG A 128 -3.76 15.21 -3.96
N VAL A 129 -3.14 14.09 -3.62
CA VAL A 129 -3.09 12.85 -4.43
C VAL A 129 -3.11 11.65 -3.49
N VAL A 130 -3.81 10.58 -3.86
CA VAL A 130 -3.79 9.30 -3.13
C VAL A 130 -3.12 8.22 -3.97
N VAL A 131 -2.17 7.48 -3.41
CA VAL A 131 -1.49 6.36 -4.06
C VAL A 131 -1.83 5.05 -3.34
N PHE A 132 -2.48 4.12 -4.03
CA PHE A 132 -2.71 2.77 -3.54
C PHE A 132 -1.53 1.89 -3.92
N ARG A 133 -0.86 1.29 -2.92
CA ARG A 133 0.25 0.34 -3.14
C ARG A 133 0.17 -0.85 -2.20
N SER A 134 0.89 -1.89 -2.56
CA SER A 134 1.12 -3.04 -1.70
C SER A 134 2.50 -2.97 -1.05
N LEU A 135 2.58 -3.43 0.20
CA LEU A 135 3.85 -3.67 0.88
C LEU A 135 4.40 -5.09 0.64
N ILE A 136 3.66 -5.94 -0.07
CA ILE A 136 4.01 -7.34 -0.36
C ILE A 136 4.66 -7.42 -1.75
N PRO A 137 5.94 -7.82 -1.85
CA PRO A 137 6.61 -7.97 -3.15
C PRO A 137 5.85 -8.93 -4.07
N GLY A 138 5.66 -8.52 -5.33
CA GLY A 138 5.02 -9.34 -6.36
C GLY A 138 3.50 -9.51 -6.21
N VAL A 139 2.86 -8.85 -5.24
CA VAL A 139 1.41 -8.89 -5.04
C VAL A 139 0.88 -7.48 -4.92
N PHE A 140 -0.11 -7.10 -5.72
CA PHE A 140 -0.90 -5.90 -5.46
C PHE A 140 -2.12 -6.26 -4.61
N CYS A 141 -3.03 -7.07 -5.16
CA CYS A 141 -4.23 -7.56 -4.49
C CYS A 141 -4.75 -8.82 -5.20
N ALA A 142 -4.94 -9.91 -4.46
CA ALA A 142 -5.42 -11.18 -5.00
C ALA A 142 -6.94 -11.26 -5.24
N GLY A 143 -7.68 -10.18 -4.97
CA GLY A 143 -9.13 -10.13 -5.13
C GLY A 143 -9.90 -10.44 -3.84
N ALA A 144 -11.16 -10.84 -3.96
CA ALA A 144 -11.98 -11.19 -2.80
C ALA A 144 -11.37 -12.36 -2.01
N ASP A 145 -11.49 -12.33 -0.68
CA ASP A 145 -11.02 -13.43 0.17
C ASP A 145 -11.91 -14.67 -0.01
N LEU A 146 -11.40 -15.64 -0.76
CA LEU A 146 -12.12 -16.88 -1.06
C LEU A 146 -12.28 -17.79 0.16
N LYS A 147 -11.39 -17.69 1.17
CA LYS A 147 -11.52 -18.48 2.40
C LYS A 147 -12.67 -17.95 3.24
N GLU A 148 -12.80 -16.63 3.34
CA GLU A 148 -13.97 -16.01 3.97
C GLU A 148 -15.25 -16.30 3.17
N ARG A 149 -15.20 -16.17 1.83
CA ARG A 149 -16.36 -16.42 0.96
C ARG A 149 -16.91 -17.85 1.07
N ALA A 150 -16.04 -18.84 1.24
CA ALA A 150 -16.43 -20.25 1.38
C ALA A 150 -17.23 -20.54 2.66
N GLN A 151 -17.17 -19.65 3.66
CA GLN A 151 -17.89 -19.77 4.93
C GLN A 151 -19.20 -18.94 4.97
N MET A 152 -19.53 -18.24 3.88
CA MET A 152 -20.71 -17.38 3.81
C MET A 152 -21.91 -18.11 3.21
N SER A 153 -23.07 -17.93 3.83
CA SER A 153 -24.37 -18.21 3.21
C SER A 153 -24.62 -17.29 2.00
N ASN A 154 -25.64 -17.61 1.18
CA ASN A 154 -25.97 -16.79 0.01
C ASN A 154 -26.30 -15.32 0.36
N PRO A 155 -27.12 -15.00 1.38
CA PRO A 155 -27.37 -13.61 1.76
C PRO A 155 -26.11 -12.88 2.26
N GLU A 156 -25.26 -13.56 3.04
CA GLU A 156 -24.01 -12.96 3.54
C GLU A 156 -23.04 -12.66 2.40
N ALA A 157 -22.97 -13.55 1.41
CA ALA A 157 -22.15 -13.35 0.23
C ALA A 157 -22.61 -12.15 -0.61
N GLU A 158 -23.92 -11.95 -0.73
CA GLU A 158 -24.48 -10.79 -1.42
C GLU A 158 -24.10 -9.50 -0.70
N LEU A 159 -24.31 -9.44 0.63
CA LEU A 159 -23.92 -8.29 1.46
C LEU A 159 -22.41 -8.01 1.37
N PHE A 160 -21.59 -9.07 1.32
CA PHE A 160 -20.15 -8.93 1.17
C PHE A 160 -19.76 -8.29 -0.18
N VAL A 161 -20.35 -8.75 -1.29
CA VAL A 161 -20.10 -8.16 -2.62
C VAL A 161 -20.63 -6.73 -2.70
N GLN A 162 -21.79 -6.43 -2.09
CA GLN A 162 -22.31 -5.07 -1.96
C GLN A 162 -21.33 -4.18 -1.19
N GLY A 163 -20.74 -4.69 -0.09
CA GLY A 163 -19.70 -4.01 0.67
C GLY A 163 -18.46 -3.68 -0.16
N LEU A 164 -17.97 -4.64 -0.96
CA LEU A 164 -16.85 -4.41 -1.89
C LEU A 164 -17.20 -3.35 -2.93
N ARG A 165 -18.38 -3.43 -3.56
CA ARG A 165 -18.83 -2.43 -4.53
C ARG A 165 -18.92 -1.04 -3.91
N SER A 166 -19.43 -0.95 -2.69
CA SER A 166 -19.57 0.32 -1.98
C SER A 166 -18.20 0.91 -1.63
N LEU A 167 -17.23 0.09 -1.22
CA LEU A 167 -15.83 0.50 -1.05
C LEU A 167 -15.25 1.06 -2.36
N MET A 168 -15.46 0.37 -3.50
CA MET A 168 -15.00 0.89 -4.79
C MET A 168 -15.66 2.24 -5.10
N ASN A 169 -16.96 2.38 -4.83
CA ASN A 169 -17.66 3.65 -5.05
C ASN A 169 -17.14 4.78 -4.16
N ASP A 170 -16.76 4.49 -2.90
CA ASP A 170 -16.15 5.48 -2.01
C ASP A 170 -14.80 5.96 -2.55
N ILE A 171 -13.95 5.04 -3.05
CA ILE A 171 -12.68 5.38 -3.70
C ILE A 171 -12.93 6.19 -4.97
N ALA A 172 -13.92 5.79 -5.78
CA ALA A 172 -14.33 6.54 -6.97
C ALA A 172 -14.91 7.92 -6.64
N ALA A 173 -15.39 8.15 -5.41
CA ALA A 173 -15.96 9.42 -5.01
C ALA A 173 -14.92 10.39 -4.44
N LEU A 174 -13.65 9.96 -4.28
CA LEU A 174 -12.59 10.81 -3.75
C LEU A 174 -12.44 12.08 -4.61
N PRO A 175 -12.33 13.26 -3.97
CA PRO A 175 -12.28 14.53 -4.70
C PRO A 175 -10.93 14.79 -5.36
N MET A 176 -9.87 14.12 -4.90
CA MET A 176 -8.50 14.23 -5.40
C MET A 176 -8.15 13.07 -6.35
N PRO A 177 -7.15 13.24 -7.23
CA PRO A 177 -6.64 12.16 -8.07
C PRO A 177 -6.14 10.95 -7.28
N THR A 178 -6.41 9.77 -7.82
CA THR A 178 -6.01 8.47 -7.27
C THR A 178 -5.12 7.69 -8.22
N ILE A 179 -4.05 7.08 -7.72
CA ILE A 179 -3.10 6.30 -8.52
C ILE A 179 -2.97 4.90 -7.92
N ALA A 180 -3.12 3.85 -8.73
CA ALA A 180 -2.80 2.48 -8.35
C ALA A 180 -1.41 2.09 -8.84
N ALA A 181 -0.53 1.70 -7.91
CA ALA A 181 0.82 1.20 -8.19
C ALA A 181 0.85 -0.33 -8.18
N VAL A 182 0.83 -0.95 -9.35
CA VAL A 182 0.70 -2.40 -9.54
C VAL A 182 2.06 -3.04 -9.80
N ASP A 183 2.78 -3.36 -8.73
CA ASP A 183 4.08 -4.04 -8.78
C ASP A 183 3.98 -5.59 -8.87
N GLY A 184 2.78 -6.14 -9.00
CA GLY A 184 2.55 -7.58 -8.89
C GLY A 184 1.17 -8.06 -9.34
N PHE A 185 0.70 -9.17 -8.76
CA PHE A 185 -0.61 -9.73 -9.09
C PHE A 185 -1.76 -8.80 -8.64
N ALA A 186 -2.61 -8.38 -9.59
CA ALA A 186 -3.88 -7.69 -9.36
C ALA A 186 -5.01 -8.48 -10.03
N LEU A 187 -5.71 -9.32 -9.27
CA LEU A 187 -6.65 -10.30 -9.82
C LEU A 187 -8.07 -10.08 -9.29
N GLY A 188 -9.06 -10.24 -10.17
CA GLY A 188 -10.47 -10.06 -9.85
C GLY A 188 -10.73 -8.72 -9.16
N CYS A 189 -11.27 -8.75 -7.94
CA CYS A 189 -11.50 -7.53 -7.14
C CYS A 189 -10.24 -6.67 -6.89
N GLY A 190 -9.03 -7.24 -6.99
CA GLY A 190 -7.78 -6.49 -6.93
C GLY A 190 -7.50 -5.68 -8.20
N LEU A 191 -7.90 -6.19 -9.37
CA LEU A 191 -7.92 -5.41 -10.59
C LEU A 191 -9.08 -4.39 -10.56
N GLU A 192 -10.23 -4.73 -9.98
CA GLU A 192 -11.33 -3.78 -9.79
C GLU A 192 -10.90 -2.58 -8.91
N LEU A 193 -10.06 -2.82 -7.89
CA LEU A 193 -9.43 -1.77 -7.08
C LEU A 193 -8.50 -0.88 -7.92
N ALA A 194 -7.68 -1.47 -8.79
CA ALA A 194 -6.82 -0.68 -9.67
C ALA A 194 -7.65 0.13 -10.70
N LEU A 195 -8.71 -0.47 -11.26
CA LEU A 195 -9.60 0.16 -12.24
C LEU A 195 -10.44 1.30 -11.65
N VAL A 196 -10.67 1.31 -10.33
CA VAL A 196 -11.39 2.42 -9.71
C VAL A 196 -10.52 3.65 -9.49
N CYS A 197 -9.19 3.47 -9.43
CA CYS A 197 -8.24 4.57 -9.42
C CYS A 197 -8.23 5.30 -10.76
N ASP A 198 -7.91 6.59 -10.77
CA ASP A 198 -7.83 7.40 -11.98
C ASP A 198 -6.72 6.92 -12.90
N ILE A 199 -5.54 6.75 -12.32
CA ILE A 199 -4.30 6.42 -13.03
C ILE A 199 -3.79 5.08 -12.51
N ARG A 200 -3.20 4.29 -13.40
CA ARG A 200 -2.55 3.01 -13.07
C ARG A 200 -1.14 2.99 -13.61
N THR A 201 -0.18 2.62 -12.76
CA THR A 201 1.19 2.27 -13.15
C THR A 201 1.40 0.78 -12.90
N ALA A 202 2.15 0.10 -13.76
CA ALA A 202 2.42 -1.33 -13.57
C ALA A 202 3.82 -1.74 -13.98
N ALA A 203 4.44 -2.59 -13.16
CA ALA A 203 5.67 -3.26 -13.58
C ALA A 203 5.40 -4.18 -14.79
N HIS A 204 6.35 -4.33 -15.72
CA HIS A 204 6.19 -5.22 -16.90
C HIS A 204 5.77 -6.64 -16.48
N SER A 205 6.35 -7.13 -15.39
CA SER A 205 6.10 -8.45 -14.81
C SER A 205 4.81 -8.56 -13.98
N ALA A 206 4.10 -7.46 -13.74
CA ALA A 206 2.80 -7.49 -13.07
C ALA A 206 1.81 -8.34 -13.87
N GLN A 207 0.81 -8.91 -13.20
CA GLN A 207 -0.18 -9.79 -13.80
C GLN A 207 -1.57 -9.34 -13.41
N MET A 208 -2.37 -8.97 -14.41
CA MET A 208 -3.70 -8.37 -14.23
C MET A 208 -4.76 -9.19 -14.95
N GLY A 209 -5.89 -9.47 -14.31
CA GLY A 209 -7.01 -10.15 -14.98
C GLY A 209 -8.27 -10.30 -14.14
N MET A 210 -9.40 -10.45 -14.81
CA MET A 210 -10.70 -10.79 -14.23
C MET A 210 -10.89 -12.30 -14.29
N ILE A 211 -10.61 -13.00 -13.19
CA ILE A 211 -10.52 -14.47 -13.16
C ILE A 211 -11.79 -15.15 -12.62
N GLU A 212 -12.86 -14.38 -12.38
CA GLU A 212 -14.09 -14.84 -11.74
C GLU A 212 -14.78 -15.96 -12.52
N THR A 213 -14.78 -15.90 -13.85
CA THR A 213 -15.44 -16.87 -14.74
C THR A 213 -14.82 -18.27 -14.64
N THR A 214 -13.52 -18.37 -14.34
CA THR A 214 -12.84 -19.64 -14.05
C THR A 214 -13.40 -20.39 -12.84
N ARG A 215 -14.23 -19.71 -12.05
CA ARG A 215 -14.92 -20.24 -10.87
C ARG A 215 -16.45 -20.13 -10.96
N GLY A 216 -16.99 -19.91 -12.16
CA GLY A 216 -18.44 -19.76 -12.37
C GLY A 216 -19.02 -18.47 -11.78
N LEU A 217 -18.19 -17.43 -11.61
CA LEU A 217 -18.59 -16.13 -11.07
C LEU A 217 -18.40 -15.04 -12.14
N LEU A 218 -18.95 -13.85 -11.87
CA LEU A 218 -18.73 -12.65 -12.68
C LEU A 218 -18.08 -11.54 -11.82
N PRO A 219 -17.35 -10.59 -12.44
CA PRO A 219 -16.81 -9.42 -11.73
C PRO A 219 -17.93 -8.63 -11.03
N GLY A 220 -17.84 -8.50 -9.70
CA GLY A 220 -18.96 -8.08 -8.85
C GLY A 220 -18.83 -6.68 -8.23
N ALA A 221 -17.62 -6.11 -8.15
CA ALA A 221 -17.35 -4.80 -7.54
C ALA A 221 -17.20 -3.67 -8.59
N GLY A 222 -17.68 -3.91 -9.81
CA GLY A 222 -17.78 -2.94 -10.90
C GLY A 222 -16.79 -3.16 -12.04
N GLY A 223 -16.04 -4.26 -12.05
CA GLY A 223 -15.12 -4.66 -13.12
C GLY A 223 -15.82 -4.83 -14.46
N SER A 224 -17.01 -5.42 -14.47
CA SER A 224 -17.87 -5.54 -15.67
C SER A 224 -18.29 -4.19 -16.26
N GLN A 225 -18.15 -3.11 -15.49
CA GLN A 225 -18.47 -1.75 -15.92
C GLN A 225 -17.21 -0.96 -16.27
N ARG A 226 -16.18 -1.01 -15.41
CA ARG A 226 -14.98 -0.21 -15.57
C ARG A 226 -14.05 -0.78 -16.65
N LEU A 227 -13.88 -2.10 -16.72
CA LEU A 227 -12.97 -2.71 -17.68
C LEU A 227 -13.35 -2.38 -19.14
N PRO A 228 -14.61 -2.54 -19.60
CA PRO A 228 -14.98 -2.16 -20.98
C PRO A 228 -14.78 -0.67 -21.28
N ARG A 229 -14.94 0.21 -20.28
CA ARG A 229 -14.69 1.65 -20.41
C ARG A 229 -13.20 1.98 -20.49
N THR A 230 -12.33 1.10 -20.00
CA THR A 230 -10.88 1.27 -19.99
C THR A 230 -10.22 0.68 -21.25
N VAL A 231 -10.56 -0.55 -21.64
CA VAL A 231 -9.87 -1.27 -22.74
C VAL A 231 -10.75 -1.51 -23.97
N GLY A 232 -11.99 -1.02 -23.97
CA GLY A 232 -13.00 -1.33 -24.98
C GLY A 232 -13.70 -2.67 -24.73
N PHE A 233 -14.89 -2.83 -25.32
CA PHE A 233 -15.74 -4.01 -25.11
C PHE A 233 -15.07 -5.32 -25.56
N ALA A 234 -14.51 -5.35 -26.77
CA ALA A 234 -13.95 -6.59 -27.34
C ALA A 234 -12.85 -7.21 -26.46
N ILE A 235 -11.90 -6.39 -26.00
CA ILE A 235 -10.83 -6.84 -25.11
C ILE A 235 -11.37 -7.20 -23.73
N ALA A 236 -12.32 -6.41 -23.20
CA ALA A 236 -12.91 -6.70 -21.91
C ALA A 236 -13.67 -8.03 -21.91
N GLU A 237 -14.43 -8.33 -22.96
CA GLU A 237 -15.11 -9.61 -23.15
C GLU A 237 -14.12 -10.76 -23.26
N GLU A 238 -13.05 -10.63 -24.04
CA GLU A 238 -11.99 -11.63 -24.13
C GLU A 238 -11.41 -11.94 -22.73
N LEU A 239 -11.00 -10.92 -21.99
CA LEU A 239 -10.40 -11.09 -20.66
C LEU A 239 -11.39 -11.68 -19.65
N ILE A 240 -12.65 -11.22 -19.65
CA ILE A 240 -13.67 -11.71 -18.72
C ILE A 240 -14.09 -13.15 -19.08
N PHE A 241 -14.42 -13.44 -20.33
CA PHE A 241 -14.92 -14.75 -20.75
C PHE A 241 -13.87 -15.84 -20.63
N THR A 242 -12.61 -15.53 -20.94
CA THR A 242 -11.51 -16.51 -20.83
C THR A 242 -10.95 -16.63 -19.41
N GLY A 243 -11.19 -15.64 -18.54
CA GLY A 243 -10.47 -15.52 -17.27
C GLY A 243 -8.97 -15.23 -17.46
N GLY A 244 -8.61 -14.68 -18.63
CA GLY A 244 -7.24 -14.43 -19.05
C GLY A 244 -6.52 -13.38 -18.21
N ARG A 245 -5.20 -13.34 -18.35
CA ARG A 245 -4.33 -12.38 -17.67
C ARG A 245 -3.39 -11.72 -18.66
N VAL A 246 -3.09 -10.45 -18.41
CA VAL A 246 -2.13 -9.67 -19.18
C VAL A 246 -0.98 -9.20 -18.30
N GLY A 247 0.22 -9.18 -18.88
CA GLY A 247 1.40 -8.56 -18.30
C GLY A 247 1.29 -7.03 -18.26
N GLY A 248 2.14 -6.36 -17.48
CA GLY A 248 2.14 -4.89 -17.40
C GLY A 248 2.41 -4.19 -18.72
N GLU A 249 3.32 -4.76 -19.53
CA GLU A 249 3.66 -4.22 -20.85
C GLU A 249 2.46 -4.29 -21.81
N ARG A 250 1.87 -5.49 -21.96
CA ARG A 250 0.62 -5.66 -22.74
C ARG A 250 -0.54 -4.83 -22.17
N ALA A 251 -0.61 -4.67 -20.85
CA ALA A 251 -1.64 -3.84 -20.24
C ALA A 251 -1.51 -2.36 -20.64
N ALA A 252 -0.29 -1.85 -20.85
CA ALA A 252 -0.10 -0.48 -21.35
C ALA A 252 -0.55 -0.35 -22.81
N GLU A 253 -0.21 -1.33 -23.66
CA GLU A 253 -0.65 -1.37 -25.06
C GLU A 253 -2.18 -1.39 -25.20
N LEU A 254 -2.87 -2.09 -24.29
CA LEU A 254 -4.33 -2.19 -24.25
C LEU A 254 -5.02 -0.96 -23.64
N GLY A 255 -4.26 -0.01 -23.07
CA GLY A 255 -4.82 1.11 -22.29
C GLY A 255 -5.34 0.71 -20.91
N LEU A 256 -5.08 -0.52 -20.45
CA LEU A 256 -5.44 -0.99 -19.12
C LEU A 256 -4.65 -0.24 -18.03
N VAL A 257 -3.39 0.12 -18.32
CA VAL A 257 -2.56 0.97 -17.44
C VAL A 257 -2.00 2.16 -18.22
N ASN A 258 -1.71 3.25 -17.52
CA ASN A 258 -1.23 4.49 -18.15
C ASN A 258 0.27 4.45 -18.43
N ARG A 259 1.06 3.87 -17.53
CA ARG A 259 2.52 3.71 -17.69
C ARG A 259 2.94 2.32 -17.24
N SER A 260 3.84 1.68 -17.99
CA SER A 260 4.49 0.44 -17.59
C SER A 260 6.01 0.55 -17.67
N MET A 261 6.70 -0.10 -16.75
CA MET A 261 8.15 -0.01 -16.58
C MET A 261 8.75 -1.35 -16.14
N PRO A 262 10.02 -1.65 -16.49
CA PRO A 262 10.69 -2.84 -16.00
C PRO A 262 10.72 -2.86 -14.46
N GLN A 263 10.51 -4.04 -13.87
CA GLN A 263 10.58 -4.18 -12.42
C GLN A 263 12.02 -3.96 -11.92
N ASN A 264 12.16 -3.29 -10.78
CA ASN A 264 13.46 -3.04 -10.16
C ASN A 264 13.77 -4.10 -9.08
N GLN A 265 14.99 -4.06 -8.54
CA GLN A 265 15.44 -5.03 -7.53
C GLN A 265 14.67 -4.93 -6.21
N THR A 266 14.08 -3.77 -5.92
CA THR A 266 13.29 -3.53 -4.69
C THR A 266 11.82 -3.94 -4.84
N GLY A 267 11.37 -4.28 -6.05
CA GLY A 267 9.99 -4.71 -6.32
C GLY A 267 8.96 -3.59 -6.20
N ASP A 268 9.36 -2.34 -6.42
CA ASP A 268 8.55 -1.13 -6.23
C ASP A 268 8.63 -0.15 -7.42
N ALA A 269 8.91 -0.65 -8.63
CA ALA A 269 9.07 0.21 -9.81
C ALA A 269 7.78 0.95 -10.17
N ALA A 270 6.63 0.29 -10.14
CA ALA A 270 5.35 0.93 -10.40
C ALA A 270 5.01 1.96 -9.32
N HIS A 271 5.35 1.70 -8.06
CA HIS A 271 5.22 2.66 -6.98
C HIS A 271 6.09 3.90 -7.18
N LYS A 272 7.36 3.75 -7.56
CA LYS A 272 8.23 4.89 -7.87
C LYS A 272 7.69 5.74 -9.01
N GLU A 273 7.15 5.10 -10.05
CA GLU A 273 6.48 5.82 -11.13
C GLU A 273 5.22 6.56 -10.63
N ALA A 274 4.42 5.91 -9.78
CA ALA A 274 3.24 6.54 -9.20
C ALA A 274 3.59 7.78 -8.37
N LEU A 275 4.70 7.75 -7.61
CA LEU A 275 5.21 8.93 -6.90
C LEU A 275 5.69 10.02 -7.85
N SER A 276 6.37 9.66 -8.95
CA SER A 276 6.76 10.63 -9.99
C SER A 276 5.52 11.34 -10.57
N LEU A 277 4.50 10.57 -10.95
CA LEU A 277 3.22 11.10 -11.43
C LEU A 277 2.51 11.97 -10.38
N ALA A 278 2.51 11.54 -9.12
CA ALA A 278 1.91 12.31 -8.04
C ALA A 278 2.61 13.68 -7.89
N ARG A 279 3.94 13.73 -8.00
CA ARG A 279 4.71 14.98 -7.98
C ARG A 279 4.44 15.89 -9.18
N GLU A 280 4.16 15.32 -10.35
CA GLU A 280 3.70 16.09 -11.53
C GLU A 280 2.34 16.76 -11.27
N ILE A 281 1.47 16.13 -10.45
CA ILE A 281 0.12 16.61 -10.11
C ILE A 281 0.14 17.65 -8.97
N LEU A 282 1.00 17.50 -7.96
CA LEU A 282 1.06 18.37 -6.78
C LEU A 282 1.07 19.90 -7.07
N PRO A 283 1.88 20.43 -8.02
CA PRO A 283 1.95 21.87 -8.26
C PRO A 283 0.75 22.42 -9.03
N GLN A 284 -0.11 21.55 -9.58
CA GLN A 284 -1.29 22.01 -10.31
C GLN A 284 -2.32 22.63 -9.37
N VAL A 285 -3.31 23.32 -9.93
CA VAL A 285 -4.48 23.77 -9.14
C VAL A 285 -5.09 22.58 -8.41
N SER A 286 -5.71 22.82 -7.25
CA SER A 286 -6.46 21.78 -6.54
C SER A 286 -7.59 21.28 -7.45
N LEU A 287 -7.33 20.21 -8.19
CA LEU A 287 -8.27 19.60 -9.10
C LEU A 287 -9.34 18.95 -8.25
N HIS A 288 -10.53 19.57 -8.19
CA HIS A 288 -11.71 18.81 -7.84
C HIS A 288 -11.97 17.89 -9.03
N ARG A 289 -11.70 16.58 -8.88
CA ARG A 289 -11.76 15.58 -9.96
C ARG A 289 -13.00 15.73 -10.83
N ARG A 290 -14.17 15.93 -10.20
CA ARG A 290 -15.44 16.09 -10.90
C ARG A 290 -15.53 17.36 -11.74
N ALA A 291 -14.80 18.42 -11.41
CA ALA A 291 -14.77 19.66 -12.20
C ALA A 291 -13.89 19.57 -13.45
N ALA A 292 -12.96 18.61 -13.51
CA ALA A 292 -12.03 18.47 -14.63
C ALA A 292 -12.61 17.72 -15.85
N PHE A 293 -13.71 16.99 -15.67
CA PHE A 293 -14.26 16.09 -16.70
C PHE A 293 -15.79 16.26 -16.86
N ILE A 294 -16.31 17.47 -16.61
CA ILE A 294 -17.71 17.87 -16.94
C ILE A 294 -17.79 18.31 -18.39
#